data_AF-A0A9W8P6V1-F1
#
_entry.id   AF-A0A9W8P6V1-F1
#
_cell.length_a   1.000
_cell.length_b   1.000
_cell.length_c   1.000
_cell.angle_alpha   90.00
_cell.angle_beta   90.00
_cell.angle_gamma   90.00
#
_symmetry.space_group_name_H-M   'P 1'
#
loop_
_entity.id
_entity.type
_entity.pdbx_description
1 polymer ?
#
loop_
_entity_poly.entity_id
_entity_poly.type
_entity_poly.pdbx_seq_one_letter_code
_entity_poly.pdbx_strand_id
1 'polypeptide(L)'
;MPKQKRTQSEVCDLEHSNTHQHSRKKGDLSSKPQKHHWKNLRKGAKYEASTEISGHEVDPIFSGHPKSIHILSSPSPIRQALLSWYATVETNRGMPWRKPYNPNLGSKERAQRAYEVWVSEVMLQQTQVITVIPYYNTWMKKFPTVAHLAKSSVDEVNALWKGLGYYSRGGRLLDAAQIIIRDYQGKLPDNAKEMEANIPGIGRYSAGAISSIAYGERVPVLDGNVHRLLSRFLALHALPKSKATLDTLWAAATAMVKDEVNDMDHPGDINQALIELGSTICKIRNPSCSDCPLNAWCGAYNKPKRQQSVPDIEDLCTLCEPLTEEQNGVMAYPMKVKKRKARIEVDAVSVIEWRSVDDRQFLLVRRPDNGLLAGLYEFPATSLDSNHTLNGPGLALQQLLDVVEDSVTSYNEEFPRGFQREYSGASEYHMVDVVPMGNVLHTFSHIKKTYLAQWVVIEGGIKPPQLKCGPGQPELNHEECRTSRNALWLSISEITKANISTGVSKIWKLFLTMGEQESNCSVSTQ
;
A
#
# COMPACT_ATOMS: atom_id res chain seq x y z
N MET A 1 3.70 -3.35 -75.03
CA MET A 1 3.08 -4.66 -75.36
C MET A 1 3.23 -5.58 -74.15
N PRO A 2 2.34 -6.56 -73.89
CA PRO A 2 0.99 -6.76 -74.43
C PRO A 2 -0.13 -7.01 -73.37
N LYS A 3 -1.38 -6.61 -73.71
CA LYS A 3 -2.69 -7.25 -73.35
C LYS A 3 -3.13 -7.29 -71.86
N GLN A 4 -4.23 -6.64 -71.45
CA GLN A 4 -5.68 -6.99 -71.58
C GLN A 4 -6.12 -8.16 -70.67
N LYS A 5 -7.30 -8.20 -70.01
CA LYS A 5 -8.65 -7.67 -70.38
C LYS A 5 -9.50 -7.13 -69.19
N ARG A 6 -10.66 -6.52 -69.51
CA ARG A 6 -11.87 -6.36 -68.64
C ARG A 6 -12.57 -7.73 -68.41
N THR A 7 -13.50 -7.93 -67.46
CA THR A 7 -14.91 -7.42 -67.32
C THR A 7 -15.39 -7.75 -65.88
N GLN A 8 -16.41 -7.13 -65.25
CA GLN A 8 -17.88 -7.28 -65.45
C GLN A 8 -18.32 -8.74 -65.70
N SER A 9 -19.37 -9.32 -65.11
CA SER A 9 -20.26 -8.97 -63.98
C SER A 9 -20.98 -10.29 -63.55
N GLU A 10 -22.11 -10.43 -62.81
CA GLU A 10 -23.17 -9.53 -62.34
C GLU A 10 -23.79 -10.05 -61.00
N VAL A 11 -25.08 -10.39 -60.93
CA VAL A 11 -25.81 -10.94 -59.76
C VAL A 11 -26.73 -12.10 -60.21
N CYS A 12 -26.98 -13.10 -59.36
CA CYS A 12 -28.23 -13.87 -59.39
C CYS A 12 -28.49 -14.60 -58.05
N ASP A 13 -29.76 -14.77 -57.71
CA ASP A 13 -30.25 -15.40 -56.47
C ASP A 13 -30.26 -16.94 -56.52
N LEU A 14 -30.50 -17.57 -55.37
CA LEU A 14 -31.52 -18.61 -55.29
C LEU A 14 -32.03 -18.78 -53.85
N GLU A 15 -33.35 -18.74 -53.69
CA GLU A 15 -34.06 -19.03 -52.44
C GLU A 15 -33.97 -20.52 -52.07
N HIS A 16 -34.28 -20.87 -50.83
CA HIS A 16 -35.27 -21.92 -50.57
C HIS A 16 -35.97 -21.71 -49.21
N SER A 17 -37.29 -21.52 -49.26
CA SER A 17 -38.14 -21.38 -48.09
C SER A 17 -38.48 -22.74 -47.46
N ASN A 18 -38.74 -22.77 -46.16
CA ASN A 18 -39.95 -23.45 -45.73
C ASN A 18 -40.57 -22.84 -44.46
N THR A 19 -41.90 -22.84 -44.40
CA THR A 19 -42.69 -22.22 -43.31
C THR A 19 -43.48 -23.29 -42.57
N HIS A 20 -43.88 -23.02 -41.33
CA HIS A 20 -45.24 -23.39 -40.89
C HIS A 20 -45.77 -22.42 -39.84
N GLN A 21 -47.10 -22.38 -39.72
CA GLN A 21 -47.87 -21.30 -39.06
C GLN A 21 -48.56 -21.78 -37.78
N HIS A 22 -49.03 -20.80 -36.98
CA HIS A 22 -50.27 -20.75 -36.16
C HIS A 22 -50.03 -20.16 -34.76
N SER A 23 -51.00 -19.51 -34.08
CA SER A 23 -52.19 -18.78 -34.57
C SER A 23 -52.69 -17.82 -33.47
N ARG A 24 -53.41 -16.77 -33.88
CA ARG A 24 -53.98 -15.67 -33.06
C ARG A 24 -54.83 -16.14 -31.86
N LYS A 25 -54.88 -15.29 -30.81
CA LYS A 25 -56.16 -14.73 -30.31
C LYS A 25 -55.96 -13.42 -29.52
N LYS A 26 -56.96 -12.54 -29.55
CA LYS A 26 -57.08 -11.33 -28.70
C LYS A 26 -57.93 -11.64 -27.47
N GLY A 27 -57.75 -10.86 -26.40
CA GLY A 27 -58.62 -10.76 -25.22
C GLY A 27 -58.65 -9.30 -24.74
N ASP A 28 -59.68 -8.91 -23.98
CA ASP A 28 -60.09 -7.50 -23.79
C ASP A 28 -59.81 -6.92 -22.38
N LEU A 29 -60.01 -5.62 -22.20
CA LEU A 29 -59.79 -4.89 -20.95
C LEU A 29 -60.89 -5.12 -19.90
N SER A 30 -60.54 -5.15 -18.60
CA SER A 30 -61.14 -4.25 -17.58
C SER A 30 -60.62 -4.44 -16.13
N SER A 31 -60.32 -3.31 -15.49
CA SER A 31 -60.36 -2.99 -14.04
C SER A 31 -60.28 -4.08 -12.95
N LYS A 32 -59.27 -3.98 -12.05
CA LYS A 32 -59.42 -3.48 -10.66
C LYS A 32 -58.06 -3.42 -9.91
N PRO A 33 -57.88 -2.55 -8.90
CA PRO A 33 -56.59 -2.35 -8.24
C PRO A 33 -56.33 -3.34 -7.08
N GLN A 34 -55.17 -4.01 -7.08
CA GLN A 34 -54.74 -4.84 -5.96
C GLN A 34 -53.91 -4.02 -4.95
N LYS A 35 -54.38 -3.97 -3.69
CA LYS A 35 -53.59 -3.47 -2.55
C LYS A 35 -52.58 -4.54 -2.15
N HIS A 36 -51.28 -4.29 -2.35
CA HIS A 36 -50.22 -5.19 -1.88
C HIS A 36 -49.61 -4.70 -0.57
N HIS A 37 -49.79 -5.49 0.50
CA HIS A 37 -49.13 -5.26 1.79
C HIS A 37 -47.62 -5.54 1.69
N TRP A 38 -46.81 -4.52 1.94
CA TRP A 38 -45.37 -4.69 2.14
C TRP A 38 -45.07 -5.15 3.57
N LYS A 39 -44.90 -6.46 3.74
CA LYS A 39 -44.18 -7.05 4.88
C LYS A 39 -43.09 -8.00 4.35
N ASN A 40 -42.00 -8.10 5.11
CA ASN A 40 -40.87 -9.02 4.92
C ASN A 40 -39.89 -8.72 3.76
N LEU A 41 -38.90 -7.84 4.01
CA LEU A 41 -37.58 -7.93 3.36
C LEU A 41 -36.44 -7.40 4.27
N ARG A 42 -36.40 -7.89 5.53
CA ARG A 42 -35.24 -7.77 6.43
C ARG A 42 -34.96 -9.10 7.14
N LYS A 43 -34.04 -9.89 6.59
CA LYS A 43 -33.28 -10.97 7.27
C LYS A 43 -31.84 -10.86 6.75
N GLY A 44 -30.85 -10.66 7.63
CA GLY A 44 -29.47 -10.48 7.15
C GLY A 44 -28.38 -10.03 8.11
N ALA A 45 -28.69 -9.61 9.35
CA ALA A 45 -27.68 -9.42 10.40
C ALA A 45 -28.31 -9.45 11.79
N LYS A 46 -27.83 -10.32 12.69
CA LYS A 46 -28.02 -10.13 14.13
C LYS A 46 -26.94 -9.17 14.63
N TYR A 47 -27.36 -8.06 15.23
CA TYR A 47 -26.57 -7.34 16.22
C TYR A 47 -27.34 -7.43 17.52
N GLU A 48 -26.78 -8.09 18.51
CA GLU A 48 -27.34 -8.11 19.86
C GLU A 48 -26.83 -6.87 20.60
N ALA A 49 -27.76 -6.02 21.05
CA ALA A 49 -27.51 -4.76 21.74
C ALA A 49 -28.40 -4.72 22.99
N SER A 50 -27.87 -5.20 24.10
CA SER A 50 -28.55 -5.25 25.39
C SER A 50 -28.36 -3.95 26.16
N THR A 51 -29.32 -3.03 26.05
CA THR A 51 -29.47 -1.90 26.98
C THR A 51 -30.91 -1.42 26.98
N GLU A 52 -31.57 -1.49 28.13
CA GLU A 52 -32.89 -0.89 28.33
C GLU A 52 -32.73 0.61 28.53
N ILE A 53 -33.46 1.43 27.77
CA ILE A 53 -33.61 2.87 28.02
C ILE A 53 -35.09 3.20 27.85
N SER A 54 -35.61 4.02 28.78
CA SER A 54 -37.01 4.45 28.82
C SER A 54 -37.41 5.25 27.58
N GLY A 55 -38.69 5.15 27.20
CA GLY A 55 -39.19 5.69 25.94
C GLY A 55 -39.19 7.22 25.88
N HIS A 56 -38.50 7.75 24.87
CA HIS A 56 -38.97 8.91 24.11
C HIS A 56 -39.28 8.44 22.69
N GLU A 57 -40.45 8.82 22.16
CA GLU A 57 -40.77 8.63 20.75
C GLU A 57 -39.96 9.63 19.91
N VAL A 58 -38.78 9.19 19.46
CA VAL A 58 -37.97 9.97 18.51
C VAL A 58 -38.53 9.72 17.11
N ASP A 59 -39.48 10.56 16.72
CA ASP A 59 -40.12 10.52 15.41
C ASP A 59 -39.04 10.65 14.30
N PRO A 60 -38.80 9.63 13.46
CA PRO A 60 -37.65 9.60 12.57
C PRO A 60 -37.90 10.51 11.37
N ILE A 61 -37.57 11.81 11.52
CA ILE A 61 -37.68 12.82 10.47
C ILE A 61 -36.80 12.41 9.27
N PHE A 62 -37.40 11.69 8.34
CA PHE A 62 -36.73 11.07 7.20
C PHE A 62 -36.48 12.12 6.11
N SER A 63 -35.59 13.07 6.38
CA SER A 63 -35.18 14.10 5.42
C SER A 63 -34.27 13.53 4.33
N GLY A 64 -34.82 12.61 3.54
CA GLY A 64 -34.19 12.11 2.33
C GLY A 64 -34.01 13.25 1.32
N HIS A 65 -32.89 13.22 0.60
CA HIS A 65 -32.50 14.25 -0.36
C HIS A 65 -32.35 13.64 -1.77
N PRO A 66 -32.49 14.43 -2.84
CA PRO A 66 -32.42 13.89 -4.20
C PRO A 66 -31.01 13.47 -4.59
N LYS A 67 -30.90 12.39 -5.39
CA LYS A 67 -29.65 11.83 -5.94
C LYS A 67 -28.78 12.88 -6.64
N SER A 68 -29.40 13.90 -7.25
CA SER A 68 -28.76 14.99 -7.99
C SER A 68 -27.75 15.81 -7.17
N ILE A 69 -27.86 15.85 -5.84
CA ILE A 69 -26.87 16.50 -4.95
C ILE A 69 -25.48 15.84 -5.07
N HIS A 70 -25.42 14.57 -5.48
CA HIS A 70 -24.18 13.83 -5.67
C HIS A 70 -23.65 13.85 -7.12
N ILE A 71 -24.19 14.71 -7.99
CA ILE A 71 -23.82 14.81 -9.41
C ILE A 71 -23.13 16.15 -9.68
N LEU A 72 -21.98 16.10 -10.34
CA LEU A 72 -21.18 17.28 -10.69
C LEU A 72 -21.60 17.85 -12.06
N SER A 73 -22.77 18.50 -12.12
CA SER A 73 -23.39 18.91 -13.40
C SER A 73 -22.73 20.09 -14.12
N SER A 74 -21.87 20.87 -13.46
CA SER A 74 -21.29 22.10 -14.03
C SER A 74 -19.83 22.31 -13.58
N PRO A 75 -18.88 21.51 -14.08
CA PRO A 75 -17.51 21.46 -13.56
C PRO A 75 -16.63 22.65 -13.96
N SER A 76 -16.95 23.41 -15.01
CA SER A 76 -16.06 24.45 -15.57
C SER A 76 -15.68 25.57 -14.56
N PRO A 77 -16.62 26.25 -13.86
CA PRO A 77 -16.26 27.24 -12.83
C PRO A 77 -15.45 26.65 -11.67
N ILE A 78 -15.71 25.38 -11.36
CA ILE A 78 -15.05 24.63 -10.27
C ILE A 78 -13.61 24.28 -10.67
N ARG A 79 -13.38 23.87 -11.94
CA ARG A 79 -12.05 23.73 -12.53
C ARG A 79 -11.29 25.06 -12.51
N GLN A 80 -11.91 26.14 -12.97
CA GLN A 80 -11.25 27.45 -13.03
C GLN A 80 -10.79 27.91 -11.64
N ALA A 81 -11.68 27.86 -10.64
CA ALA A 81 -11.32 28.19 -9.26
C ALA A 81 -10.22 27.27 -8.68
N LEU A 82 -10.27 25.97 -8.98
CA LEU A 82 -9.27 25.00 -8.54
C LEU A 82 -7.89 25.25 -9.17
N LEU A 83 -7.83 25.47 -10.48
CA LEU A 83 -6.58 25.67 -11.22
C LEU A 83 -5.96 27.05 -10.91
N SER A 84 -6.78 28.11 -10.82
CA SER A 84 -6.31 29.43 -10.39
C SER A 84 -5.69 29.40 -8.98
N TRP A 85 -6.27 28.63 -8.06
CA TRP A 85 -5.67 28.39 -6.75
C TRP A 85 -4.39 27.55 -6.86
N TYR A 86 -4.41 26.45 -7.61
CA TYR A 86 -3.28 25.52 -7.73
C TYR A 86 -2.02 26.19 -8.28
N ALA A 87 -2.16 27.08 -9.26
CA ALA A 87 -1.05 27.88 -9.80
C ALA A 87 -0.34 28.76 -8.74
N THR A 88 -0.99 29.08 -7.61
CA THR A 88 -0.38 29.82 -6.49
C THR A 88 0.33 28.93 -5.45
N VAL A 89 0.20 27.59 -5.55
CA VAL A 89 0.70 26.65 -4.54
C VAL A 89 1.46 25.43 -5.06
N GLU A 90 1.44 25.16 -6.37
CA GLU A 90 1.98 23.92 -6.95
C GLU A 90 3.46 23.66 -6.63
N THR A 91 4.27 24.72 -6.59
CA THR A 91 5.72 24.72 -6.32
C THR A 91 6.07 24.81 -4.83
N ASN A 92 5.17 25.31 -3.96
CA ASN A 92 5.44 25.67 -2.56
C ASN A 92 5.98 24.53 -1.68
N ARG A 93 5.83 23.27 -2.14
CA ARG A 93 6.26 22.06 -1.42
C ARG A 93 7.57 21.45 -1.96
N GLY A 94 8.20 22.07 -2.95
CA GLY A 94 9.51 21.66 -3.48
C GLY A 94 9.57 20.22 -4.00
N MET A 95 8.46 19.70 -4.55
CA MET A 95 8.36 18.31 -5.00
C MET A 95 9.11 18.10 -6.33
N PRO A 96 10.25 17.38 -6.35
CA PRO A 96 11.12 17.28 -7.54
C PRO A 96 10.51 16.48 -8.70
N TRP A 97 9.46 15.70 -8.44
CA TRP A 97 8.67 15.01 -9.46
C TRP A 97 7.60 15.91 -10.11
N ARG A 98 7.30 17.10 -9.57
CA ARG A 98 6.45 18.08 -10.25
C ARG A 98 7.25 18.83 -11.30
N LYS A 99 6.69 18.87 -12.51
CA LYS A 99 7.17 19.63 -13.67
C LYS A 99 5.93 20.07 -14.45
N PRO A 100 5.91 21.28 -15.03
CA PRO A 100 4.83 21.71 -15.91
C PRO A 100 4.59 20.70 -17.04
N TYR A 101 3.34 20.55 -17.47
CA TYR A 101 3.03 19.79 -18.68
C TYR A 101 3.65 20.48 -19.91
N ASN A 102 4.16 19.69 -20.85
CA ASN A 102 4.72 20.19 -22.11
C ASN A 102 4.19 19.33 -23.26
N PRO A 103 3.30 19.87 -24.12
CA PRO A 103 2.71 19.11 -25.21
C PRO A 103 3.73 18.74 -26.30
N ASN A 104 4.84 19.48 -26.40
CA ASN A 104 5.85 19.32 -27.46
C ASN A 104 6.87 18.19 -27.20
N LEU A 105 6.79 17.52 -26.03
CA LEU A 105 7.67 16.39 -25.72
C LEU A 105 7.44 15.22 -26.67
N GLY A 106 8.52 14.67 -27.22
CA GLY A 106 8.50 13.48 -28.06
C GLY A 106 8.22 12.21 -27.26
N SER A 107 7.86 11.12 -27.96
CA SER A 107 7.49 9.83 -27.35
C SER A 107 8.50 9.29 -26.33
N LYS A 108 9.82 9.50 -26.54
CA LYS A 108 10.86 9.10 -25.59
C LYS A 108 10.88 9.96 -24.32
N GLU A 109 10.66 11.26 -24.46
CA GLU A 109 10.68 12.21 -23.33
C GLU A 109 9.42 12.08 -22.49
N ARG A 110 8.26 11.84 -23.13
CA ARG A 110 7.01 11.51 -22.43
C ARG A 110 7.11 10.18 -21.67
N ALA A 111 7.74 9.16 -22.24
CA ALA A 111 8.01 7.90 -21.54
C ALA A 111 8.97 8.08 -20.34
N GLN A 112 10.00 8.93 -20.46
CA GLN A 112 10.85 9.31 -19.34
C GLN A 112 10.06 10.09 -18.27
N ARG A 113 9.17 11.01 -18.67
CA ARG A 113 8.27 11.73 -17.76
C ARG A 113 7.30 10.79 -17.04
N ALA A 114 6.80 9.77 -17.73
CA ALA A 114 5.94 8.73 -17.13
C ALA A 114 6.72 7.91 -16.08
N TYR A 115 7.98 7.56 -16.34
CA TYR A 115 8.86 6.93 -15.35
C TYR A 115 9.07 7.80 -14.10
N GLU A 116 9.37 9.09 -14.29
CA GLU A 116 9.53 10.05 -13.18
C GLU A 116 8.29 10.15 -12.29
N VAL A 117 7.09 10.22 -12.90
CA VAL A 117 5.81 10.27 -12.18
C VAL A 117 5.56 8.93 -11.48
N TRP A 118 5.68 7.81 -12.18
CA TRP A 118 5.43 6.47 -11.64
C TRP A 118 6.24 6.15 -10.38
N VAL A 119 7.54 6.48 -10.38
CA VAL A 119 8.41 6.34 -9.19
C VAL A 119 7.86 7.15 -8.02
N SER A 120 7.49 8.42 -8.25
CA SER A 120 6.95 9.28 -7.18
C SER A 120 5.60 8.77 -6.65
N GLU A 121 4.69 8.34 -7.52
CA GLU A 121 3.37 7.82 -7.13
C GLU A 121 3.50 6.54 -6.30
N VAL A 122 4.39 5.61 -6.68
CA VAL A 122 4.64 4.40 -5.89
C VAL A 122 5.32 4.74 -4.55
N MET A 123 6.26 5.69 -4.51
CA MET A 123 6.84 6.16 -3.24
C MET A 123 5.83 6.85 -2.33
N LEU A 124 4.88 7.62 -2.87
CA LEU A 124 3.87 8.37 -2.11
C LEU A 124 2.76 7.48 -1.51
N GLN A 125 2.61 6.23 -1.96
CA GLN A 125 1.65 5.29 -1.37
C GLN A 125 1.85 5.16 0.15
N GLN A 126 0.87 5.66 0.92
CA GLN A 126 0.88 5.69 2.40
C GLN A 126 2.10 6.39 3.04
N THR A 127 2.83 7.21 2.28
CA THR A 127 4.09 7.86 2.71
C THR A 127 3.98 9.38 2.54
N GLN A 128 4.55 10.17 3.46
CA GLN A 128 4.42 11.64 3.42
C GLN A 128 5.41 12.27 2.43
N VAL A 129 4.98 13.30 1.70
CA VAL A 129 5.80 14.04 0.71
C VAL A 129 7.17 14.43 1.24
N ILE A 130 7.24 15.01 2.45
CA ILE A 130 8.49 15.44 3.08
C ILE A 130 9.47 14.28 3.32
N THR A 131 8.96 13.06 3.53
CA THR A 131 9.75 11.84 3.63
C THR A 131 10.19 11.35 2.24
N VAL A 132 9.35 11.49 1.22
CA VAL A 132 9.64 10.99 -0.14
C VAL A 132 10.70 11.82 -0.87
N ILE A 133 10.76 13.15 -0.68
CA ILE A 133 11.71 14.04 -1.39
C ILE A 133 13.17 13.53 -1.41
N PRO A 134 13.83 13.23 -0.27
CA PRO A 134 15.21 12.75 -0.28
C PRO A 134 15.38 11.35 -0.89
N TYR A 135 14.40 10.46 -0.72
CA TYR A 135 14.40 9.13 -1.33
C TYR A 135 14.28 9.20 -2.85
N TYR A 136 13.38 10.04 -3.37
CA TYR A 136 13.19 10.27 -4.79
C TYR A 136 14.46 10.85 -5.44
N ASN A 137 15.07 11.86 -4.84
CA ASN A 137 16.30 12.46 -5.35
C ASN A 137 17.47 11.46 -5.39
N THR A 138 17.58 10.61 -4.37
CA THR A 138 18.61 9.55 -4.31
C THR A 138 18.33 8.45 -5.36
N TRP A 139 17.06 8.05 -5.52
CA TRP A 139 16.61 7.08 -6.51
C TRP A 139 16.88 7.56 -7.92
N MET A 140 16.40 8.75 -8.30
CA MET A 140 16.59 9.28 -9.66
C MET A 140 18.06 9.56 -10.00
N LYS A 141 18.95 9.72 -9.00
CA LYS A 141 20.41 9.80 -9.22
C LYS A 141 21.04 8.44 -9.56
N LYS A 142 20.56 7.34 -8.98
CA LYS A 142 21.08 5.98 -9.18
C LYS A 142 20.37 5.22 -10.31
N PHE A 143 19.07 5.45 -10.47
CA PHE A 143 18.20 4.89 -11.51
C PHE A 143 17.51 6.04 -12.28
N PRO A 144 18.23 6.78 -13.15
CA PRO A 144 17.65 7.94 -13.84
C PRO A 144 16.59 7.58 -14.88
N THR A 145 16.56 6.33 -15.38
CA THR A 145 15.57 5.86 -16.35
C THR A 145 15.11 4.44 -16.01
N VAL A 146 13.95 4.02 -16.56
CA VAL A 146 13.43 2.64 -16.37
C VAL A 146 14.43 1.55 -16.80
N ALA A 147 15.29 1.83 -17.78
CA ALA A 147 16.34 0.90 -18.23
C ALA A 147 17.51 0.75 -17.24
N HIS A 148 17.72 1.72 -16.35
CA HIS A 148 18.69 1.59 -15.25
C HIS A 148 18.09 0.76 -14.11
N LEU A 149 16.83 1.03 -13.76
CA LEU A 149 16.09 0.26 -12.77
C LEU A 149 15.99 -1.22 -13.17
N ALA A 150 15.53 -1.54 -14.38
CA ALA A 150 15.35 -2.91 -14.85
C ALA A 150 16.63 -3.78 -14.82
N LYS A 151 17.81 -3.14 -14.87
CA LYS A 151 19.14 -3.79 -14.82
C LYS A 151 19.71 -3.93 -13.40
N SER A 152 19.07 -3.34 -12.40
CA SER A 152 19.55 -3.35 -11.01
C SER A 152 19.18 -4.63 -10.27
N SER A 153 19.89 -4.92 -9.18
CA SER A 153 19.52 -6.04 -8.30
C SER A 153 18.42 -5.68 -7.31
N VAL A 154 17.72 -6.70 -6.80
CA VAL A 154 16.75 -6.58 -5.71
C VAL A 154 17.38 -5.91 -4.47
N ASP A 155 18.66 -6.17 -4.21
CA ASP A 155 19.38 -5.59 -3.07
C ASP A 155 19.76 -4.13 -3.28
N GLU A 156 20.12 -3.71 -4.50
CA GLU A 156 20.30 -2.28 -4.80
C GLU A 156 19.00 -1.49 -4.62
N VAL A 157 17.89 -2.05 -5.10
CA VAL A 157 16.55 -1.47 -4.94
C VAL A 157 16.14 -1.41 -3.47
N ASN A 158 16.33 -2.50 -2.71
CA ASN A 158 16.04 -2.54 -1.28
C ASN A 158 16.92 -1.58 -0.47
N ALA A 159 18.20 -1.43 -0.81
CA ALA A 159 19.10 -0.50 -0.15
C ALA A 159 18.63 0.96 -0.30
N LEU A 160 18.13 1.35 -1.48
CA LEU A 160 17.52 2.67 -1.67
C LEU A 160 16.15 2.80 -1.01
N TRP A 161 15.39 1.70 -0.88
CA TRP A 161 14.06 1.71 -0.23
C TRP A 161 14.11 1.60 1.30
N LYS A 162 15.31 1.36 1.89
CA LYS A 162 15.52 1.13 3.32
C LYS A 162 14.99 2.29 4.17
N GLY A 163 14.02 1.99 5.03
CA GLY A 163 13.35 2.98 5.89
C GLY A 163 12.08 3.62 5.30
N LEU A 164 11.86 3.57 3.98
CA LEU A 164 10.64 4.13 3.35
C LEU A 164 9.38 3.28 3.63
N GLY A 165 9.56 2.03 4.05
CA GLY A 165 8.48 1.11 4.41
C GLY A 165 7.73 0.54 3.21
N TYR A 166 6.93 -0.51 3.46
CA TYR A 166 6.25 -1.29 2.41
C TYR A 166 7.22 -1.69 1.28
N TYR A 167 8.29 -2.41 1.65
CA TYR A 167 9.44 -2.74 0.79
C TYR A 167 9.07 -3.45 -0.51
N SER A 168 8.00 -4.25 -0.52
CA SER A 168 7.47 -4.90 -1.72
C SER A 168 6.99 -3.91 -2.81
N ARG A 169 6.89 -2.61 -2.52
CA ARG A 169 6.76 -1.55 -3.55
C ARG A 169 8.02 -1.41 -4.40
N GLY A 170 9.20 -1.46 -3.78
CA GLY A 170 10.49 -1.39 -4.47
C GLY A 170 10.69 -2.58 -5.40
N GLY A 171 10.49 -3.81 -4.89
CA GLY A 171 10.53 -5.02 -5.71
C GLY A 171 9.59 -4.96 -6.91
N ARG A 172 8.32 -4.59 -6.70
CA ARG A 172 7.34 -4.45 -7.80
C ARG A 172 7.70 -3.39 -8.84
N LEU A 173 8.39 -2.31 -8.46
CA LEU A 173 8.95 -1.36 -9.43
C LEU A 173 10.02 -2.00 -10.31
N LEU A 174 10.87 -2.86 -9.76
CA LEU A 174 11.87 -3.63 -10.50
C LEU A 174 11.20 -4.65 -11.45
N ASP A 175 10.29 -5.48 -10.93
CA ASP A 175 9.55 -6.49 -11.69
C ASP A 175 8.85 -5.86 -12.90
N ALA A 176 8.13 -4.76 -12.67
CA ALA A 176 7.42 -4.03 -13.71
C ALA A 176 8.38 -3.30 -14.67
N ALA A 177 9.52 -2.78 -14.21
CA ALA A 177 10.52 -2.15 -15.08
C ALA A 177 11.15 -3.16 -16.06
N GLN A 178 11.36 -4.41 -15.62
CA GLN A 178 11.83 -5.49 -16.48
C GLN A 178 10.78 -5.85 -17.55
N ILE A 179 9.50 -5.93 -17.17
CA ILE A 179 8.37 -6.11 -18.11
C ILE A 179 8.28 -4.95 -19.11
N ILE A 180 8.39 -3.71 -18.65
CA ILE A 180 8.38 -2.50 -19.50
C ILE A 180 9.52 -2.51 -20.52
N ILE A 181 10.71 -2.99 -20.14
CA ILE A 181 11.84 -3.15 -21.06
C ILE A 181 11.62 -4.28 -22.07
N ARG A 182 11.13 -5.44 -21.62
CA ARG A 182 10.95 -6.65 -22.44
C ARG A 182 9.79 -6.49 -23.44
N ASP A 183 8.63 -6.08 -22.97
CA ASP A 183 7.38 -6.15 -23.72
C ASP A 183 6.98 -4.79 -24.34
N TYR A 184 7.41 -3.68 -23.72
CA TYR A 184 7.04 -2.31 -24.10
C TYR A 184 8.21 -1.44 -24.59
N GLN A 185 9.34 -2.06 -24.95
CA GLN A 185 10.53 -1.39 -25.51
C GLN A 185 11.08 -0.24 -24.62
N GLY A 186 10.87 -0.32 -23.31
CA GLY A 186 11.31 0.69 -22.34
C GLY A 186 10.39 1.89 -22.18
N LYS A 187 9.11 1.80 -22.61
CA LYS A 187 8.10 2.84 -22.41
C LYS A 187 6.94 2.33 -21.57
N LEU A 188 6.41 3.14 -20.64
CA LEU A 188 5.09 2.87 -20.06
C LEU A 188 4.01 3.08 -21.14
N PRO A 189 2.93 2.27 -21.19
CA PRO A 189 1.78 2.52 -22.06
C PRO A 189 1.24 3.96 -21.89
N ASP A 190 0.80 4.60 -22.97
CA ASP A 190 0.25 5.96 -22.93
C ASP A 190 -1.25 6.03 -22.59
N ASN A 191 -1.89 4.86 -22.48
CA ASN A 191 -3.30 4.68 -22.11
C ASN A 191 -3.43 4.05 -20.72
N ALA A 192 -4.18 4.69 -19.82
CA ALA A 192 -4.37 4.22 -18.45
C ALA A 192 -5.04 2.83 -18.35
N LYS A 193 -5.91 2.46 -19.29
CA LYS A 193 -6.56 1.13 -19.28
C LYS A 193 -5.55 0.02 -19.56
N GLU A 194 -4.63 0.24 -20.49
CA GLU A 194 -3.58 -0.72 -20.81
C GLU A 194 -2.57 -0.81 -19.66
N MET A 195 -2.20 0.35 -19.10
CA MET A 195 -1.29 0.43 -17.96
C MET A 195 -1.84 -0.27 -16.71
N GLU A 196 -3.14 -0.11 -16.40
CA GLU A 196 -3.83 -0.82 -15.30
C GLU A 196 -3.98 -2.33 -15.57
N ALA A 197 -4.18 -2.75 -16.82
CA ALA A 197 -4.36 -4.16 -17.15
C ALA A 197 -3.04 -4.95 -17.12
N ASN A 198 -1.94 -4.35 -17.62
CA ASN A 198 -0.75 -5.09 -18.03
C ASN A 198 0.52 -4.81 -17.21
N ILE A 199 0.59 -3.73 -16.42
CA ILE A 199 1.81 -3.35 -15.69
C ILE A 199 1.68 -3.66 -14.19
N PRO A 200 2.41 -4.67 -13.65
CA PRO A 200 2.24 -5.08 -12.26
C PRO A 200 2.45 -3.96 -11.23
N GLY A 201 1.54 -3.87 -10.26
CA GLY A 201 1.57 -2.85 -9.22
C GLY A 201 1.00 -1.48 -9.62
N ILE A 202 0.67 -1.25 -10.89
CA ILE A 202 -0.11 -0.10 -11.34
C ILE A 202 -1.59 -0.48 -11.35
N GLY A 203 -2.39 0.09 -10.43
CA GLY A 203 -3.86 0.02 -10.49
C GLY A 203 -4.46 1.37 -10.91
N ARG A 204 -5.79 1.40 -11.11
CA ARG A 204 -6.59 2.56 -11.59
C ARG A 204 -6.10 3.95 -11.19
N TYR A 205 -5.78 4.15 -9.91
CA TYR A 205 -5.27 5.42 -9.40
C TYR A 205 -3.94 5.81 -10.05
N SER A 206 -2.94 4.92 -10.00
CA SER A 206 -1.60 5.18 -10.53
C SER A 206 -1.62 5.30 -12.05
N ALA A 207 -2.43 4.48 -12.73
CA ALA A 207 -2.61 4.60 -14.17
C ALA A 207 -3.21 5.97 -14.56
N GLY A 208 -4.27 6.40 -13.87
CA GLY A 208 -4.87 7.73 -14.06
C GLY A 208 -3.88 8.86 -13.77
N ALA A 209 -3.08 8.75 -12.71
CA ALA A 209 -2.08 9.76 -12.35
C ALA A 209 -0.96 9.86 -13.41
N ILE A 210 -0.36 8.73 -13.81
CA ILE A 210 0.73 8.71 -14.79
C ILE A 210 0.24 9.20 -16.15
N SER A 211 -0.89 8.69 -16.67
CA SER A 211 -1.36 9.07 -17.99
C SER A 211 -1.85 10.51 -18.06
N SER A 212 -2.52 11.04 -17.03
CA SER A 212 -2.95 12.45 -17.04
C SER A 212 -1.79 13.43 -16.88
N ILE A 213 -0.75 13.10 -16.11
CA ILE A 213 0.40 14.00 -15.84
C ILE A 213 1.49 13.91 -16.92
N ALA A 214 1.79 12.73 -17.46
CA ALA A 214 2.88 12.54 -18.43
C ALA A 214 2.42 12.52 -19.90
N TYR A 215 1.24 11.95 -20.16
CA TYR A 215 0.71 11.80 -21.52
C TYR A 215 -0.39 12.82 -21.85
N GLY A 216 -1.10 13.34 -20.83
CA GLY A 216 -2.20 14.30 -20.99
C GLY A 216 -3.56 13.63 -21.20
N GLU A 217 -3.69 12.33 -20.89
CA GLU A 217 -4.95 11.61 -21.02
C GLU A 217 -6.01 12.17 -20.04
N ARG A 218 -7.25 12.39 -20.52
CA ARG A 218 -8.38 12.92 -19.73
C ARG A 218 -9.00 11.85 -18.80
N VAL A 219 -8.17 11.24 -17.95
CA VAL A 219 -8.53 10.21 -16.97
C VAL A 219 -8.45 10.75 -15.53
N PRO A 220 -9.39 10.36 -14.64
CA PRO A 220 -9.43 10.87 -13.27
C PRO A 220 -8.48 10.12 -12.32
N VAL A 221 -8.19 10.75 -11.17
CA VAL A 221 -7.61 10.08 -10.00
C VAL A 221 -8.57 10.07 -8.81
N LEU A 222 -8.46 9.06 -7.94
CA LEU A 222 -9.21 8.98 -6.68
C LEU A 222 -8.37 8.33 -5.57
N ASP A 223 -7.51 9.13 -4.94
CA ASP A 223 -6.75 8.72 -3.74
C ASP A 223 -7.56 8.97 -2.43
N GLY A 224 -6.95 8.76 -1.27
CA GLY A 224 -7.57 9.06 0.03
C GLY A 224 -7.80 10.55 0.32
N ASN A 225 -7.17 11.46 -0.42
CA ASN A 225 -7.38 12.91 -0.35
C ASN A 225 -8.53 13.35 -1.26
N VAL A 226 -8.54 12.94 -2.53
CA VAL A 226 -9.63 13.22 -3.48
C VAL A 226 -10.93 12.54 -3.05
N HIS A 227 -10.89 11.29 -2.55
CA HIS A 227 -12.05 10.60 -1.98
C HIS A 227 -12.71 11.42 -0.86
N ARG A 228 -11.90 11.92 0.08
CA ARG A 228 -12.36 12.77 1.19
C ARG A 228 -12.88 14.12 0.70
N LEU A 229 -12.18 14.75 -0.23
CA LEU A 229 -12.56 16.03 -0.83
C LEU A 229 -13.92 15.91 -1.53
N LEU A 230 -14.09 14.95 -2.44
CA LEU A 230 -15.32 14.75 -3.18
C LEU A 230 -16.48 14.26 -2.29
N SER A 231 -16.22 13.44 -1.27
CA SER A 231 -17.26 13.04 -0.30
C SER A 231 -17.84 14.24 0.47
N ARG A 232 -17.02 15.26 0.75
CA ARG A 232 -17.47 16.54 1.35
C ARG A 232 -18.13 17.44 0.33
N PHE A 233 -17.52 17.58 -0.84
CA PHE A 233 -18.02 18.42 -1.92
C PHE A 233 -19.45 18.03 -2.32
N LEU A 234 -19.70 16.72 -2.48
CA LEU A 234 -20.99 16.15 -2.86
C LEU A 234 -21.94 15.89 -1.68
N ALA A 235 -21.55 16.22 -0.44
CA ALA A 235 -22.29 15.85 0.79
C ALA A 235 -22.72 14.36 0.84
N LEU A 236 -21.82 13.44 0.45
CA LEU A 236 -22.09 12.01 0.31
C LEU A 236 -21.84 11.26 1.64
N HIS A 237 -22.86 11.14 2.49
CA HIS A 237 -22.77 10.39 3.76
C HIS A 237 -22.98 8.88 3.59
N ALA A 238 -22.18 8.27 2.73
CA ALA A 238 -22.27 6.86 2.37
C ALA A 238 -21.09 6.04 2.91
N LEU A 239 -21.25 4.71 3.00
CA LEU A 239 -20.17 3.79 3.38
C LEU A 239 -18.97 3.96 2.43
N PRO A 240 -17.77 4.40 2.90
CA PRO A 240 -16.70 4.90 2.01
C PRO A 240 -16.11 3.89 1.02
N LYS A 241 -16.35 2.59 1.25
CA LYS A 241 -15.81 1.47 0.46
C LYS A 241 -16.90 0.63 -0.22
N SER A 242 -18.17 1.03 -0.19
CA SER A 242 -19.18 0.35 -1.01
C SER A 242 -18.92 0.63 -2.49
N LYS A 243 -19.30 -0.28 -3.38
CA LYS A 243 -19.14 -0.08 -4.82
C LYS A 243 -19.85 1.21 -5.28
N ALA A 244 -21.10 1.41 -4.87
CA ALA A 244 -21.89 2.59 -5.25
C ALA A 244 -21.24 3.91 -4.81
N THR A 245 -20.72 4.00 -3.57
CA THR A 245 -19.99 5.20 -3.10
C THR A 245 -18.76 5.47 -3.98
N LEU A 246 -18.00 4.44 -4.32
CA LEU A 246 -16.81 4.56 -5.17
C LEU A 246 -17.19 4.95 -6.60
N ASP A 247 -18.23 4.36 -7.18
CA ASP A 247 -18.70 4.67 -8.53
C ASP A 247 -19.18 6.13 -8.64
N THR A 248 -19.92 6.64 -7.64
CA THR A 248 -20.29 8.07 -7.55
C THR A 248 -19.08 8.99 -7.47
N LEU A 249 -18.09 8.68 -6.61
CA LEU A 249 -16.89 9.49 -6.46
C LEU A 249 -15.99 9.46 -7.71
N TRP A 250 -15.88 8.31 -8.37
CA TRP A 250 -15.20 8.19 -9.66
C TRP A 250 -15.93 8.95 -10.77
N ALA A 251 -17.27 8.97 -10.79
CA ALA A 251 -18.04 9.75 -11.75
C ALA A 251 -17.80 11.26 -11.58
N ALA A 252 -17.81 11.77 -10.34
CA ALA A 252 -17.49 13.17 -10.06
C ALA A 252 -16.04 13.53 -10.39
N ALA A 253 -15.07 12.65 -10.10
CA ALA A 253 -13.68 12.85 -10.53
C ALA A 253 -13.55 12.84 -12.07
N THR A 254 -14.31 11.99 -12.76
CA THR A 254 -14.37 11.96 -14.24
C THR A 254 -14.92 13.28 -14.79
N ALA A 255 -15.99 13.82 -14.19
CA ALA A 255 -16.57 15.10 -14.58
C ALA A 255 -15.63 16.30 -14.32
N MET A 256 -14.71 16.21 -13.35
CA MET A 256 -13.66 17.22 -13.18
C MET A 256 -12.68 17.24 -14.36
N VAL A 257 -12.18 16.09 -14.84
CA VAL A 257 -11.18 16.04 -15.94
C VAL A 257 -11.76 16.08 -17.36
N LYS A 258 -13.07 15.83 -17.50
CA LYS A 258 -13.78 16.02 -18.77
C LYS A 258 -14.13 17.49 -18.98
N ASP A 259 -13.54 18.07 -20.01
CA ASP A 259 -14.06 19.25 -20.69
C ASP A 259 -14.25 18.88 -22.18
N GLU A 260 -15.38 19.27 -22.75
CA GLU A 260 -15.75 19.05 -24.16
C GLU A 260 -15.73 20.37 -24.95
N VAL A 261 -15.46 21.50 -24.26
CA VAL A 261 -15.52 22.87 -24.78
C VAL A 261 -14.14 23.55 -24.72
N ASN A 262 -13.30 23.20 -23.74
CA ASN A 262 -11.97 23.80 -23.56
C ASN A 262 -10.83 22.76 -23.56
N ASP A 263 -9.87 22.94 -24.47
CA ASP A 263 -8.67 22.08 -24.59
C ASP A 263 -7.42 22.65 -23.88
N MET A 264 -7.56 23.83 -23.27
CA MET A 264 -6.52 24.44 -22.41
C MET A 264 -6.37 23.74 -21.05
N ASP A 265 -7.43 23.07 -20.57
CA ASP A 265 -7.49 22.48 -19.23
C ASP A 265 -6.70 21.16 -19.15
N HIS A 266 -5.45 21.22 -18.68
CA HIS A 266 -4.58 20.05 -18.53
C HIS A 266 -5.11 19.07 -17.45
N PRO A 267 -5.47 17.81 -17.79
CA PRO A 267 -6.10 16.89 -16.84
C PRO A 267 -5.16 16.44 -15.71
N GLY A 268 -3.85 16.38 -15.97
CA GLY A 268 -2.83 16.13 -14.95
C GLY A 268 -2.84 17.18 -13.85
N ASP A 269 -3.00 18.46 -14.20
CA ASP A 269 -2.98 19.55 -13.22
C ASP A 269 -4.30 19.66 -12.45
N ILE A 270 -5.44 19.32 -13.07
CA ILE A 270 -6.71 19.12 -12.36
C ILE A 270 -6.58 18.00 -11.31
N ASN A 271 -6.03 16.86 -11.70
CA ASN A 271 -5.80 15.72 -10.80
C ASN A 271 -4.83 16.07 -9.66
N GLN A 272 -3.70 16.71 -9.97
CA GLN A 272 -2.74 17.19 -8.97
C GLN A 272 -3.37 18.22 -8.03
N ALA A 273 -4.17 19.15 -8.53
CA ALA A 273 -4.85 20.16 -7.73
C ALA A 273 -5.90 19.57 -6.78
N LEU A 274 -6.66 18.56 -7.22
CA LEU A 274 -7.59 17.82 -6.34
C LEU A 274 -6.85 17.10 -5.21
N ILE A 275 -5.71 16.45 -5.51
CA ILE A 275 -4.85 15.81 -4.49
C ILE A 275 -4.26 16.86 -3.54
N GLU A 276 -3.72 17.95 -4.08
CA GLU A 276 -3.11 19.05 -3.34
C GLU A 276 -4.12 19.66 -2.38
N LEU A 277 -5.28 20.11 -2.88
CA LEU A 277 -6.37 20.71 -2.10
C LEU A 277 -6.89 19.77 -1.02
N GLY A 278 -7.04 18.49 -1.36
CA GLY A 278 -7.35 17.44 -0.40
C GLY A 278 -6.32 17.39 0.74
N SER A 279 -5.02 17.43 0.41
CA SER A 279 -3.92 17.28 1.38
C SER A 279 -3.64 18.52 2.23
N THR A 280 -3.74 19.74 1.67
CA THR A 280 -3.32 20.99 2.34
C THR A 280 -4.45 21.83 2.91
N ILE A 281 -5.68 21.77 2.36
CA ILE A 281 -6.82 22.59 2.80
C ILE A 281 -7.93 21.72 3.37
N CYS A 282 -8.41 20.73 2.61
CA CYS A 282 -9.50 19.83 2.99
C CYS A 282 -9.01 18.66 3.87
N LYS A 283 -8.22 18.99 4.90
CA LYS A 283 -7.56 18.08 5.85
C LYS A 283 -8.53 17.12 6.55
N ILE A 284 -8.02 15.98 7.03
CA ILE A 284 -8.83 14.95 7.72
C ILE A 284 -9.57 15.54 8.94
N ARG A 285 -8.85 16.33 9.76
CA ARG A 285 -9.39 17.15 10.86
C ARG A 285 -9.14 18.62 10.55
N ASN A 286 -9.98 19.49 11.09
CA ASN A 286 -9.85 20.96 11.03
C ASN A 286 -9.52 21.47 9.60
N PRO A 287 -10.37 21.19 8.60
CA PRO A 287 -10.16 21.70 7.24
C PRO A 287 -10.35 23.22 7.18
N SER A 288 -9.51 23.89 6.40
CA SER A 288 -9.55 25.34 6.15
C SER A 288 -10.67 25.69 5.17
N CYS A 289 -11.93 25.62 5.58
CA CYS A 289 -13.07 25.82 4.67
C CYS A 289 -13.27 27.29 4.23
N SER A 290 -12.83 28.27 5.02
CA SER A 290 -12.71 29.68 4.61
C SER A 290 -11.77 29.83 3.42
N ASP A 291 -10.62 29.16 3.49
CA ASP A 291 -9.49 29.32 2.57
C ASP A 291 -9.59 28.38 1.35
N CYS A 292 -10.72 27.68 1.20
CA CYS A 292 -10.94 26.68 0.16
C CYS A 292 -11.56 27.33 -1.08
N PRO A 293 -10.90 27.30 -2.26
CA PRO A 293 -11.42 27.89 -3.50
C PRO A 293 -12.73 27.25 -3.97
N LEU A 294 -13.09 26.07 -3.44
CA LEU A 294 -14.29 25.33 -3.77
C LEU A 294 -15.42 25.47 -2.73
N ASN A 295 -15.29 26.36 -1.75
CA ASN A 295 -16.27 26.48 -0.66
C ASN A 295 -17.69 26.85 -1.14
N ALA A 296 -17.81 27.74 -2.13
CA ALA A 296 -19.08 28.17 -2.73
C ALA A 296 -19.93 27.03 -3.32
N TRP A 297 -19.31 25.92 -3.74
CA TRP A 297 -20.00 24.75 -4.29
C TRP A 297 -20.01 23.52 -3.35
N CYS A 298 -19.32 23.58 -2.21
CA CYS A 298 -19.18 22.44 -1.31
C CYS A 298 -20.46 22.17 -0.49
N GLY A 299 -21.20 21.11 -0.85
CA GLY A 299 -22.48 20.76 -0.22
C GLY A 299 -22.39 20.53 1.30
N ALA A 300 -21.31 19.91 1.79
CA ALA A 300 -21.12 19.70 3.23
C ALA A 300 -20.72 20.97 4.00
N TYR A 301 -20.30 22.04 3.31
CA TYR A 301 -20.00 23.34 3.92
C TYR A 301 -21.23 24.23 3.96
N ASN A 302 -21.88 24.43 2.80
CA ASN A 302 -23.05 25.30 2.67
C ASN A 302 -24.32 24.72 3.31
N LYS A 303 -24.35 23.39 3.49
CA LYS A 303 -25.49 22.52 3.84
C LYS A 303 -26.62 22.55 2.80
N PRO A 304 -27.32 21.43 2.58
CA PRO A 304 -28.64 21.49 1.95
C PRO A 304 -29.58 22.30 2.87
N LYS A 305 -30.08 23.44 2.38
CA LYS A 305 -31.24 24.10 3.01
C LYS A 305 -32.40 23.09 3.01
N ARG A 306 -33.12 22.98 4.14
CA ARG A 306 -34.27 22.07 4.28
C ARG A 306 -35.25 22.32 3.12
N GLN A 307 -35.35 21.39 2.17
CA GLN A 307 -36.28 21.51 1.05
C GLN A 307 -37.71 21.37 1.60
N GLN A 308 -38.57 22.34 1.26
CA GLN A 308 -39.98 22.35 1.69
C GLN A 308 -40.85 21.43 0.83
N SER A 309 -40.41 21.15 -0.40
CA SER A 309 -40.96 20.13 -1.29
C SER A 309 -40.34 18.77 -0.97
N VAL A 310 -41.18 17.75 -0.76
CA VAL A 310 -40.73 16.34 -0.76
C VAL A 310 -40.27 15.99 -2.18
N PRO A 311 -39.04 15.45 -2.38
CA PRO A 311 -38.61 14.95 -3.69
C PRO A 311 -39.49 13.78 -4.17
N ASP A 312 -39.45 13.47 -5.47
CA ASP A 312 -40.03 12.22 -5.94
C ASP A 312 -39.35 11.03 -5.24
N ILE A 313 -40.13 9.98 -4.90
CA ILE A 313 -39.61 8.77 -4.26
C ILE A 313 -38.58 8.07 -5.15
N GLU A 314 -38.69 8.20 -6.48
CA GLU A 314 -37.69 7.69 -7.43
C GLU A 314 -36.42 8.54 -7.45
N ASP A 315 -36.46 9.82 -7.07
CA ASP A 315 -35.29 10.70 -6.98
C ASP A 315 -34.52 10.59 -5.66
N LEU A 316 -35.11 10.04 -4.60
CA LEU A 316 -34.49 9.95 -3.28
C LEU A 316 -33.17 9.16 -3.27
N CYS A 317 -32.15 9.70 -2.62
CA CYS A 317 -30.85 9.06 -2.45
C CYS A 317 -30.94 7.86 -1.50
N THR A 318 -30.61 6.67 -2.02
CA THR A 318 -30.55 5.41 -1.26
C THR A 318 -29.13 5.04 -0.81
N LEU A 319 -28.14 5.92 -1.05
CA LEU A 319 -26.72 5.66 -0.74
C LEU A 319 -26.26 6.25 0.61
N CYS A 320 -26.92 7.31 1.07
CA CYS A 320 -26.57 7.99 2.31
C CYS A 320 -27.33 7.40 3.50
N GLU A 321 -26.63 7.21 4.61
CA GLU A 321 -27.28 7.02 5.91
C GLU A 321 -27.67 8.40 6.49
N PRO A 322 -28.69 8.48 7.36
CA PRO A 322 -29.00 9.69 8.11
C PRO A 322 -27.82 10.18 8.96
N LEU A 323 -27.66 11.51 9.07
CA LEU A 323 -26.75 12.12 10.02
C LEU A 323 -27.39 12.19 11.41
N THR A 324 -26.64 11.83 12.46
CA THR A 324 -27.00 12.19 13.84
C THR A 324 -26.67 13.66 14.12
N GLU A 325 -27.25 14.22 15.19
CA GLU A 325 -27.00 15.63 15.59
C GLU A 325 -25.51 15.90 15.92
N GLU A 326 -24.81 14.89 16.44
CA GLU A 326 -23.35 14.93 16.67
C GLU A 326 -22.52 15.01 15.37
N GLN A 327 -23.08 14.58 14.23
CA GLN A 327 -22.42 14.56 12.93
C GLN A 327 -22.65 15.88 12.16
N ASN A 328 -22.50 17.02 12.84
CA ASN A 328 -22.73 18.33 12.26
C ASN A 328 -21.51 18.85 11.46
N GLY A 329 -21.73 19.21 10.19
CA GLY A 329 -20.75 19.89 9.33
C GLY A 329 -19.75 18.99 8.59
N VAL A 330 -18.77 19.61 7.90
CA VAL A 330 -17.85 18.96 6.93
C VAL A 330 -17.10 17.73 7.44
N MET A 331 -16.88 17.59 8.76
CA MET A 331 -16.18 16.44 9.35
C MET A 331 -17.08 15.20 9.59
N ALA A 332 -18.36 15.27 9.24
CA ALA A 332 -19.21 14.10 9.05
C ALA A 332 -18.86 13.31 7.78
N TYR A 333 -18.16 13.93 6.83
CA TYR A 333 -17.87 13.36 5.51
C TYR A 333 -16.35 13.13 5.33
N PRO A 334 -15.91 11.99 4.75
CA PRO A 334 -16.69 10.78 4.52
C PRO A 334 -17.11 10.10 5.83
N MET A 335 -18.11 9.21 5.76
CA MET A 335 -18.62 8.46 6.92
C MET A 335 -17.51 7.70 7.67
N LYS A 336 -17.54 7.76 9.01
CA LYS A 336 -16.57 7.09 9.89
C LYS A 336 -16.90 5.60 10.06
N VAL A 337 -16.14 4.72 9.43
CA VAL A 337 -16.26 3.26 9.65
C VAL A 337 -15.52 2.84 10.94
N LYS A 338 -16.17 2.05 11.81
CA LYS A 338 -15.52 1.42 12.97
C LYS A 338 -14.35 0.53 12.49
N LYS A 339 -13.11 0.88 12.84
CA LYS A 339 -11.92 0.09 12.49
C LYS A 339 -11.94 -1.24 13.25
N ARG A 340 -11.61 -2.34 12.57
CA ARG A 340 -11.27 -3.61 13.24
C ARG A 340 -10.05 -3.39 14.15
N LYS A 341 -10.01 -4.05 15.31
CA LYS A 341 -8.82 -4.08 16.16
C LYS A 341 -7.66 -4.71 15.37
N ALA A 342 -6.46 -4.16 15.51
CA ALA A 342 -5.24 -4.81 15.00
C ALA A 342 -5.02 -6.14 15.75
N ARG A 343 -4.43 -7.13 15.08
CA ARG A 343 -3.97 -8.35 15.76
C ARG A 343 -2.85 -8.01 16.75
N ILE A 344 -2.72 -8.81 17.79
CA ILE A 344 -1.56 -8.79 18.69
C ILE A 344 -0.77 -10.07 18.36
N GLU A 345 0.53 -9.92 18.15
CA GLU A 345 1.48 -11.01 17.87
C GLU A 345 2.68 -10.84 18.82
N VAL A 346 3.26 -11.95 19.26
CA VAL A 346 4.44 -11.96 20.13
C VAL A 346 5.44 -12.94 19.53
N ASP A 347 6.69 -12.49 19.36
CA ASP A 347 7.77 -13.35 18.87
C ASP A 347 8.92 -13.29 19.87
N ALA A 348 9.53 -14.43 20.18
CA ALA A 348 10.82 -14.46 20.87
C ALA A 348 11.95 -14.42 19.82
N VAL A 349 12.94 -13.55 20.03
CA VAL A 349 14.00 -13.24 19.06
C VAL A 349 15.36 -13.36 19.72
N SER A 350 16.25 -14.19 19.15
CA SER A 350 17.60 -14.39 19.65
C SER A 350 18.62 -13.61 18.82
N VAL A 351 19.23 -12.59 19.41
CA VAL A 351 20.46 -11.96 18.89
C VAL A 351 21.60 -12.93 19.17
N ILE A 352 21.88 -13.81 18.22
CA ILE A 352 22.92 -14.83 18.33
C ILE A 352 24.27 -14.23 17.90
N GLU A 353 25.23 -14.25 18.82
CA GLU A 353 26.64 -13.90 18.64
C GLU A 353 27.50 -15.17 18.67
N TRP A 354 28.25 -15.43 17.60
CA TRP A 354 29.42 -16.29 17.67
C TRP A 354 30.65 -15.44 18.01
N ARG A 355 31.48 -15.95 18.92
CA ARG A 355 32.70 -15.28 19.39
C ARG A 355 33.91 -16.20 19.29
N SER A 356 35.02 -15.62 18.85
CA SER A 356 36.37 -16.16 18.96
C SER A 356 37.28 -15.14 19.67
N VAL A 357 38.58 -15.41 19.76
CA VAL A 357 39.56 -14.54 20.43
C VAL A 357 39.65 -13.17 19.75
N ASP A 358 39.67 -13.15 18.41
CA ASP A 358 39.91 -11.94 17.60
C ASP A 358 38.69 -11.47 16.79
N ASP A 359 37.55 -12.17 16.84
CA ASP A 359 36.38 -11.89 15.99
C ASP A 359 35.04 -12.17 16.71
N ARG A 360 33.99 -11.43 16.30
CA ARG A 360 32.61 -11.65 16.74
C ARG A 360 31.62 -11.35 15.60
N GLN A 361 30.79 -12.34 15.28
CA GLN A 361 29.83 -12.27 14.17
C GLN A 361 28.43 -12.65 14.65
N PHE A 362 27.40 -12.11 13.99
CA PHE A 362 26.01 -12.28 14.41
C PHE A 362 25.18 -12.95 13.33
N LEU A 363 24.31 -13.87 13.73
CA LEU A 363 23.46 -14.63 12.82
C LEU A 363 22.21 -13.84 12.43
N LEU A 364 22.04 -13.58 11.12
CA LEU A 364 20.81 -13.05 10.55
C LEU A 364 20.24 -14.02 9.52
N VAL A 365 18.92 -14.20 9.54
CA VAL A 365 18.16 -15.02 8.59
C VAL A 365 17.40 -14.12 7.60
N ARG A 366 17.29 -14.56 6.35
CA ARG A 366 16.53 -13.90 5.28
C ARG A 366 15.08 -14.38 5.33
N ARG A 367 14.13 -13.45 5.46
CA ARG A 367 12.70 -13.77 5.40
C ARG A 367 12.31 -14.24 3.99
N PRO A 368 11.32 -15.15 3.86
CA PRO A 368 10.80 -15.58 2.56
C PRO A 368 10.42 -14.42 1.64
N ASP A 369 10.47 -14.61 0.33
CA ASP A 369 10.11 -13.60 -0.68
C ASP A 369 8.61 -13.27 -0.75
N ASN A 370 7.80 -13.79 0.17
CA ASN A 370 6.38 -13.49 0.31
C ASN A 370 5.99 -13.14 1.77
N GLY A 371 4.79 -12.58 1.94
CA GLY A 371 4.23 -12.25 3.26
C GLY A 371 4.78 -10.97 3.90
N LEU A 372 4.84 -10.97 5.23
CA LEU A 372 5.25 -9.81 6.04
C LEU A 372 6.77 -9.65 6.01
N LEU A 373 7.25 -8.43 5.73
CA LEU A 373 8.68 -8.06 5.66
C LEU A 373 9.49 -8.97 4.71
N ALA A 374 8.87 -9.40 3.61
CA ALA A 374 9.46 -10.30 2.63
C ALA A 374 10.85 -9.88 2.13
N GLY A 375 11.77 -10.84 2.01
CA GLY A 375 13.14 -10.64 1.51
C GLY A 375 14.06 -9.78 2.40
N LEU A 376 13.61 -9.32 3.57
CA LEU A 376 14.44 -8.61 4.55
C LEU A 376 15.19 -9.59 5.45
N TYR A 377 16.31 -9.15 6.02
CA TYR A 377 17.01 -9.88 7.06
C TYR A 377 16.46 -9.56 8.47
N GLU A 378 16.48 -10.55 9.34
CA GLU A 378 16.15 -10.44 10.77
C GLU A 378 17.01 -11.38 11.62
N PHE A 379 17.00 -11.20 12.94
CA PHE A 379 17.56 -12.19 13.86
C PHE A 379 16.60 -13.41 13.97
N PRO A 380 17.11 -14.64 14.17
CA PRO A 380 16.28 -15.83 14.37
C PRO A 380 15.15 -15.61 15.38
N ALA A 381 13.94 -15.99 14.99
CA ALA A 381 12.71 -15.63 15.69
C ALA A 381 11.63 -16.72 15.60
N THR A 382 10.87 -16.89 16.67
CA THR A 382 9.76 -17.85 16.76
C THR A 382 8.51 -17.13 17.25
N SER A 383 7.40 -17.28 16.54
CA SER A 383 6.08 -16.81 16.98
C SER A 383 5.64 -17.58 18.22
N LEU A 384 5.26 -16.86 19.27
CA LEU A 384 4.73 -17.43 20.50
C LEU A 384 3.21 -17.32 20.53
N ASP A 385 2.54 -18.46 20.66
CA ASP A 385 1.13 -18.49 21.07
C ASP A 385 0.99 -18.08 22.55
N SER A 386 -0.20 -17.60 22.93
CA SER A 386 -0.46 -16.87 24.19
C SER A 386 -0.22 -17.65 25.49
N ASN A 387 0.18 -18.92 25.41
CA ASN A 387 0.44 -19.80 26.55
C ASN A 387 1.93 -20.16 26.69
N HIS A 388 2.82 -19.69 25.80
CA HIS A 388 4.26 -20.01 25.87
C HIS A 388 5.02 -19.09 26.83
N THR A 389 5.56 -19.68 27.91
CA THR A 389 6.67 -19.11 28.67
C THR A 389 7.95 -19.14 27.84
N LEU A 390 8.83 -18.16 28.04
CA LEU A 390 10.18 -18.12 27.44
C LEU A 390 11.08 -19.21 28.07
N ASN A 391 11.19 -20.37 27.41
CA ASN A 391 12.25 -21.35 27.68
C ASN A 391 13.57 -20.86 27.04
N GLY A 392 14.14 -19.77 27.56
CA GLY A 392 15.19 -18.98 26.90
C GLY A 392 16.29 -19.79 26.20
N PRO A 393 17.09 -20.61 26.92
CA PRO A 393 18.19 -21.38 26.32
C PRO A 393 17.71 -22.48 25.36
N GLY A 394 16.62 -23.19 25.68
CA GLY A 394 16.09 -24.24 24.81
C GLY A 394 15.56 -23.69 23.48
N LEU A 395 14.90 -22.52 23.53
CA LEU A 395 14.40 -21.84 22.35
C LEU A 395 15.54 -21.19 21.54
N ALA A 396 16.54 -20.61 22.21
CA ALA A 396 17.76 -20.13 21.56
C ALA A 396 18.45 -21.25 20.78
N LEU A 397 18.58 -22.44 21.40
CA LEU A 397 19.21 -23.59 20.78
C LEU A 397 18.40 -24.12 19.60
N GLN A 398 17.07 -24.18 19.70
CA GLN A 398 16.23 -24.54 18.56
C GLN A 398 16.39 -23.55 17.41
N GLN A 399 16.26 -22.24 17.66
CA GLN A 399 16.39 -21.19 16.65
C GLN A 399 17.77 -21.18 15.97
N LEU A 400 18.81 -21.62 16.67
CA LEU A 400 20.15 -21.81 16.14
C LEU A 400 20.24 -23.08 15.28
N LEU A 401 19.83 -24.24 15.83
CA LEU A 401 19.91 -25.54 15.17
C LEU A 401 18.98 -25.65 13.95
N ASP A 402 17.91 -24.85 13.86
CA ASP A 402 17.11 -24.71 12.63
C ASP A 402 17.94 -24.15 11.45
N VAL A 403 19.02 -23.41 11.74
CA VAL A 403 19.80 -22.62 10.76
C VAL A 403 21.23 -23.13 10.52
N VAL A 404 21.88 -23.74 11.52
CA VAL A 404 23.26 -24.26 11.40
C VAL A 404 23.31 -25.75 11.04
N GLU A 405 24.41 -26.19 10.43
CA GLU A 405 24.71 -27.60 10.15
C GLU A 405 25.57 -28.25 11.26
N ASP A 406 26.45 -27.47 11.89
CA ASP A 406 27.31 -27.96 12.97
C ASP A 406 26.52 -28.31 14.25
N SER A 407 27.06 -29.28 15.01
CA SER A 407 26.49 -29.65 16.31
C SER A 407 26.82 -28.59 17.36
N VAL A 408 25.80 -27.89 17.84
CA VAL A 408 25.93 -26.96 18.98
C VAL A 408 25.34 -27.59 20.22
N THR A 409 26.14 -27.63 21.28
CA THR A 409 25.73 -28.16 22.60
C THR A 409 24.96 -27.10 23.41
N SER A 410 23.97 -27.57 24.17
CA SER A 410 23.13 -26.72 25.02
C SER A 410 23.92 -26.04 26.13
N TYR A 411 23.46 -24.85 26.52
CA TYR A 411 23.87 -24.21 27.77
C TYR A 411 23.71 -25.18 28.95
N ASN A 412 24.73 -25.26 29.82
CA ASN A 412 24.73 -26.14 30.99
C ASN A 412 25.09 -25.32 32.24
N GLU A 413 24.14 -25.22 33.18
CA GLU A 413 24.22 -24.33 34.36
C GLU A 413 25.37 -24.67 35.33
N GLU A 414 25.96 -25.86 35.22
CA GLU A 414 27.06 -26.33 36.07
C GLU A 414 28.42 -25.68 35.76
N PHE A 415 28.54 -24.87 34.70
CA PHE A 415 29.80 -24.23 34.28
C PHE A 415 29.74 -22.70 34.41
N PRO A 416 30.38 -22.09 35.44
CA PRO A 416 30.36 -20.65 35.65
C PRO A 416 31.07 -19.84 34.55
N ARG A 417 30.68 -18.56 34.41
CA ARG A 417 31.30 -17.61 33.47
C ARG A 417 32.81 -17.51 33.69
N GLY A 418 33.57 -17.43 32.59
CA GLY A 418 35.03 -17.22 32.61
C GLY A 418 35.88 -18.49 32.66
N PHE A 419 35.28 -19.69 32.62
CA PHE A 419 36.02 -20.94 32.60
C PHE A 419 36.61 -21.20 31.20
N GLN A 420 37.92 -20.95 31.03
CA GLN A 420 38.61 -21.27 29.77
C GLN A 420 38.62 -22.78 29.52
N ARG A 421 38.09 -23.21 28.37
CA ARG A 421 38.26 -24.57 27.86
C ARG A 421 39.48 -24.66 26.95
N GLU A 422 40.30 -25.70 27.12
CA GLU A 422 41.20 -26.15 26.08
C GLU A 422 40.40 -26.98 25.06
N TYR A 423 40.01 -26.36 23.93
CA TYR A 423 39.20 -27.00 22.90
C TYR A 423 40.04 -28.01 22.10
N SER A 424 39.90 -29.30 22.41
CA SER A 424 40.65 -30.39 21.78
C SER A 424 40.12 -30.84 20.40
N GLY A 425 39.11 -30.15 19.85
CA GLY A 425 38.49 -30.46 18.57
C GLY A 425 38.12 -29.22 17.75
N ALA A 426 38.42 -29.24 16.44
CA ALA A 426 38.24 -28.10 15.54
C ALA A 426 36.78 -27.79 15.11
N SER A 427 35.79 -28.52 15.64
CA SER A 427 34.40 -28.51 15.16
C SER A 427 33.34 -28.57 16.29
N GLU A 428 33.72 -28.41 17.56
CA GLU A 428 32.75 -28.31 18.65
C GLU A 428 32.35 -26.86 18.93
N TYR A 429 31.05 -26.65 19.17
CA TYR A 429 30.46 -25.37 19.54
C TYR A 429 29.56 -25.52 20.76
N HIS A 430 29.54 -24.51 21.63
CA HIS A 430 28.78 -24.52 22.87
C HIS A 430 28.07 -23.19 23.09
N MET A 431 26.83 -23.22 23.58
CA MET A 431 26.12 -22.04 24.04
C MET A 431 26.58 -21.67 25.46
N VAL A 432 27.15 -20.47 25.62
CA VAL A 432 27.86 -20.05 26.83
C VAL A 432 27.05 -19.10 27.72
N ASP A 433 26.22 -18.23 27.13
CA ASP A 433 25.34 -17.32 27.88
C ASP A 433 24.04 -17.04 27.11
N VAL A 434 22.96 -16.75 27.83
CA VAL A 434 21.61 -16.45 27.30
C VAL A 434 20.98 -15.34 28.15
N VAL A 435 21.20 -14.09 27.75
CA VAL A 435 20.85 -12.89 28.52
C VAL A 435 19.53 -12.28 28.01
N PRO A 436 18.46 -12.20 28.83
CA PRO A 436 17.24 -11.50 28.45
C PRO A 436 17.49 -10.00 28.23
N MET A 437 17.15 -9.49 27.04
CA MET A 437 17.31 -8.06 26.69
C MET A 437 16.04 -7.23 26.96
N GLY A 438 14.88 -7.89 27.01
CA GLY A 438 13.58 -7.25 27.22
C GLY A 438 12.79 -7.00 25.93
N ASN A 439 11.77 -6.13 26.01
CA ASN A 439 10.64 -6.16 25.08
C ASN A 439 10.62 -4.97 24.11
N VAL A 440 10.69 -5.26 22.80
CA VAL A 440 10.64 -4.26 21.72
C VAL A 440 9.27 -4.27 21.04
N LEU A 441 8.45 -3.25 21.32
CA LEU A 441 7.17 -3.06 20.63
C LEU A 441 7.38 -2.45 19.23
N HIS A 442 6.80 -3.13 18.23
CA HIS A 442 6.71 -2.67 16.85
C HIS A 442 5.23 -2.68 16.39
N THR A 443 4.83 -1.70 15.58
CA THR A 443 3.43 -1.56 15.16
C THR A 443 3.33 -1.38 13.65
N PHE A 444 2.69 -2.35 13.00
CA PHE A 444 2.29 -2.32 11.61
C PHE A 444 0.86 -1.77 11.48
N SER A 445 0.39 -1.55 10.25
CA SER A 445 -0.96 -1.02 10.00
C SER A 445 -2.12 -1.93 10.46
N HIS A 446 -1.84 -3.21 10.71
CA HIS A 446 -2.84 -4.25 11.00
C HIS A 446 -2.41 -5.22 12.13
N ILE A 447 -1.19 -5.09 12.65
CA ILE A 447 -0.57 -5.95 13.66
C ILE A 447 0.17 -5.05 14.66
N LYS A 448 0.00 -5.29 15.97
CA LYS A 448 0.93 -4.87 17.02
C LYS A 448 1.79 -6.09 17.39
N LYS A 449 3.10 -5.99 17.18
CA LYS A 449 4.04 -7.10 17.38
C LYS A 449 5.01 -6.77 18.50
N THR A 450 5.08 -7.61 19.51
CA THR A 450 6.04 -7.49 20.60
C THR A 450 7.15 -8.51 20.36
N TYR A 451 8.37 -8.02 20.15
CA TYR A 451 9.55 -8.88 20.15
C TYR A 451 10.08 -9.01 21.58
N LEU A 452 10.15 -10.22 22.11
CA LEU A 452 10.84 -10.54 23.36
C LEU A 452 12.28 -10.88 22.99
N ALA A 453 13.22 -9.98 23.24
CA ALA A 453 14.60 -10.14 22.78
C ALA A 453 15.48 -10.80 23.86
N GLN A 454 16.36 -11.70 23.41
CA GLN A 454 17.45 -12.28 24.20
C GLN A 454 18.74 -12.26 23.39
N TRP A 455 19.88 -12.09 24.06
CA TRP A 455 21.22 -12.21 23.49
C TRP A 455 21.76 -13.60 23.83
N VAL A 456 22.39 -14.25 22.86
CA VAL A 456 22.86 -15.63 22.97
C VAL A 456 24.32 -15.65 22.53
N VAL A 457 25.22 -16.13 23.39
CA VAL A 457 26.65 -16.22 23.08
C VAL A 457 27.02 -17.68 22.78
N ILE A 458 27.73 -17.89 21.67
CA ILE A 458 28.27 -19.18 21.24
C ILE A 458 29.78 -19.05 21.10
N GLU A 459 30.51 -20.00 21.67
CA GLU A 459 31.97 -20.11 21.55
C GLU A 459 32.36 -21.50 21.05
N GLY A 460 33.59 -21.63 20.54
CA GLY A 460 34.09 -22.83 19.87
C GLY A 460 34.29 -22.63 18.36
N GLY A 461 35.03 -23.55 17.75
CA GLY A 461 35.47 -23.47 16.36
C GLY A 461 36.50 -22.36 16.06
N ILE A 462 37.13 -22.44 14.89
CA ILE A 462 38.06 -21.41 14.37
C ILE A 462 37.30 -20.35 13.53
N LYS A 463 36.05 -20.64 13.17
CA LYS A 463 35.16 -19.83 12.33
C LYS A 463 33.72 -19.98 12.85
N PRO A 464 32.77 -19.10 12.44
CA PRO A 464 31.37 -19.29 12.79
C PRO A 464 30.82 -20.65 12.26
N PRO A 465 29.83 -21.25 12.94
CA PRO A 465 29.13 -22.45 12.48
C PRO A 465 28.67 -22.39 11.02
N GLN A 466 28.80 -23.50 10.29
CA GLN A 466 28.29 -23.63 8.93
C GLN A 466 26.78 -23.46 8.90
N LEU A 467 26.31 -22.78 7.85
CA LEU A 467 24.92 -22.40 7.67
C LEU A 467 24.26 -23.31 6.64
N LYS A 468 23.08 -23.83 6.97
CA LYS A 468 22.31 -24.74 6.13
C LYS A 468 22.07 -24.17 4.73
N CYS A 469 22.36 -24.97 3.72
CA CYS A 469 21.90 -24.70 2.35
C CYS A 469 20.36 -24.67 2.29
N GLY A 470 19.82 -23.80 1.44
CA GLY A 470 18.36 -23.67 1.26
C GLY A 470 17.73 -24.93 0.65
N PRO A 471 16.46 -25.23 0.96
CA PRO A 471 15.78 -26.42 0.45
C PRO A 471 15.64 -26.36 -1.08
N GLY A 472 16.27 -27.31 -1.78
CA GLY A 472 16.08 -27.53 -3.22
C GLY A 472 17.35 -27.47 -4.11
N GLN A 473 18.55 -27.25 -3.56
CA GLN A 473 19.80 -27.20 -4.33
C GLN A 473 20.89 -28.10 -3.72
N PRO A 474 20.99 -29.39 -4.14
CA PRO A 474 21.96 -30.33 -3.54
C PRO A 474 23.42 -30.12 -3.97
N GLU A 475 23.65 -29.54 -5.15
CA GLU A 475 24.96 -29.46 -5.79
C GLU A 475 25.20 -28.06 -6.39
N LEU A 476 25.81 -27.16 -5.61
CA LEU A 476 26.34 -25.87 -6.08
C LEU A 476 27.69 -25.60 -5.42
N ASN A 477 28.60 -24.92 -6.12
CA ASN A 477 29.94 -24.67 -5.59
C ASN A 477 29.92 -23.70 -4.40
N HIS A 478 30.95 -23.80 -3.56
CA HIS A 478 31.04 -23.10 -2.28
C HIS A 478 30.91 -21.56 -2.37
N GLU A 479 31.18 -20.97 -3.53
CA GLU A 479 31.00 -19.54 -3.80
C GLU A 479 29.61 -19.20 -4.37
N GLU A 480 29.04 -20.01 -5.25
CA GLU A 480 27.67 -19.84 -5.79
C GLU A 480 26.61 -19.97 -4.68
N CYS A 481 26.91 -20.80 -3.67
CA CYS A 481 26.17 -20.89 -2.42
C CYS A 481 25.98 -19.52 -1.74
N ARG A 482 26.97 -18.61 -1.78
CA ARG A 482 26.91 -17.30 -1.08
C ARG A 482 25.71 -16.45 -1.53
N THR A 483 25.36 -16.50 -2.80
CA THR A 483 24.20 -15.79 -3.38
C THR A 483 22.85 -16.45 -3.12
N SER A 484 22.82 -17.66 -2.55
CA SER A 484 21.60 -18.45 -2.29
C SER A 484 21.28 -18.62 -0.79
N ARG A 485 22.09 -18.07 0.13
CA ARG A 485 21.94 -18.34 1.57
C ARG A 485 20.73 -17.65 2.20
N ASN A 486 19.87 -18.45 2.81
CA ASN A 486 18.80 -17.99 3.70
C ASN A 486 19.31 -17.46 5.05
N ALA A 487 20.62 -17.50 5.32
CA ALA A 487 21.24 -16.97 6.53
C ALA A 487 22.66 -16.44 6.26
N LEU A 488 23.11 -15.49 7.07
CA LEU A 488 24.45 -14.91 7.04
C LEU A 488 24.97 -14.69 8.46
N TRP A 489 26.26 -14.95 8.67
CA TRP A 489 27.02 -14.36 9.76
C TRP A 489 27.55 -13.00 9.30
N LEU A 490 27.39 -11.96 10.13
CA LEU A 490 27.78 -10.58 9.80
C LEU A 490 28.51 -9.92 10.97
N SER A 491 29.53 -9.11 10.68
CA SER A 491 30.16 -8.25 11.68
C SER A 491 29.22 -7.10 12.11
N ILE A 492 29.52 -6.48 13.26
CA ILE A 492 28.85 -5.26 13.75
C ILE A 492 28.76 -4.18 12.64
N SER A 493 29.80 -4.05 11.82
CA SER A 493 29.88 -3.04 10.75
C SER A 493 28.98 -3.34 9.55
N GLU A 494 28.61 -4.60 9.34
CA GLU A 494 27.79 -5.06 8.21
C GLU A 494 26.31 -5.05 8.57
N ILE A 495 25.94 -5.34 9.81
CA ILE A 495 24.55 -5.30 10.29
C ILE A 495 23.94 -3.90 10.14
N THR A 496 24.74 -2.83 10.29
CA THR A 496 24.24 -1.45 10.05
C THR A 496 23.88 -1.23 8.57
N LYS A 497 24.61 -1.87 7.64
CA LYS A 497 24.42 -1.82 6.19
C LYS A 497 23.31 -2.76 5.73
N ALA A 498 23.20 -3.94 6.33
CA ALA A 498 22.27 -5.03 5.99
C ALA A 498 20.81 -4.60 5.80
N ASN A 499 20.07 -5.33 4.96
CA ASN A 499 18.70 -5.03 4.58
C ASN A 499 17.69 -5.47 5.66
N ILE A 500 17.80 -4.88 6.86
CA ILE A 500 16.98 -5.20 8.04
C ILE A 500 15.75 -4.28 8.18
N SER A 501 14.72 -4.78 8.85
CA SER A 501 13.52 -3.99 9.16
C SER A 501 13.77 -2.96 10.28
N THR A 502 12.88 -1.97 10.40
CA THR A 502 12.89 -1.01 11.53
C THR A 502 12.43 -1.62 12.86
N GLY A 503 11.94 -2.88 12.86
CA GLY A 503 11.76 -3.68 14.08
C GLY A 503 13.11 -4.25 14.55
N VAL A 504 13.78 -5.00 13.66
CA VAL A 504 15.12 -5.57 13.89
C VAL A 504 16.14 -4.48 14.25
N SER A 505 16.07 -3.32 13.60
CA SER A 505 16.92 -2.15 13.90
C SER A 505 16.75 -1.60 15.33
N LYS A 506 15.61 -1.84 15.99
CA LYS A 506 15.43 -1.50 17.41
C LYS A 506 16.05 -2.54 18.33
N ILE A 507 15.89 -3.83 18.00
CA ILE A 507 16.49 -4.95 18.74
C ILE A 507 18.02 -4.82 18.73
N TRP A 508 18.60 -4.50 17.57
CA TRP A 508 20.04 -4.26 17.44
C TRP A 508 20.53 -3.07 18.28
N LYS A 509 19.76 -1.98 18.36
CA LYS A 509 20.09 -0.84 19.24
C LYS A 509 20.01 -1.18 20.72
N LEU A 510 19.01 -1.97 21.12
CA LEU A 510 18.87 -2.47 22.48
C LEU A 510 20.09 -3.32 22.88
N PHE A 511 20.53 -4.22 21.99
CA PHE A 511 21.75 -5.02 22.16
C PHE A 511 23.00 -4.15 22.36
N LEU A 512 23.27 -3.20 21.46
CA LEU A 512 24.43 -2.31 21.57
C LEU A 512 24.44 -1.52 22.88
N THR A 513 23.28 -1.05 23.33
CA THR A 513 23.13 -0.32 24.61
C THR A 513 23.48 -1.19 25.82
N MET A 514 23.21 -2.49 25.78
CA MET A 514 23.58 -3.42 26.85
C MET A 514 25.08 -3.76 26.83
N GLY A 515 25.67 -3.97 25.66
CA GLY A 515 27.11 -4.22 25.53
C GLY A 515 27.98 -3.04 26.02
N GLU A 516 27.51 -1.80 25.81
CA GLU A 516 28.12 -0.60 26.40
C GLU A 516 28.06 -0.61 27.94
N GLN A 517 27.00 -1.16 28.55
CA GLN A 517 26.87 -1.24 30.01
C GLN A 517 27.81 -2.30 30.61
N GLU A 518 27.91 -3.49 30.02
CA GLU A 518 28.86 -4.53 30.48
C GLU A 518 30.32 -4.08 30.33
N SER A 519 30.64 -3.35 29.26
CA SER A 519 31.97 -2.77 29.03
C SER A 519 32.36 -1.76 30.13
N ASN A 520 31.41 -0.95 30.60
CA ASN A 520 31.67 0.00 31.69
C ASN A 520 31.70 -0.67 33.07
N CYS A 521 30.85 -1.68 33.31
CA CYS A 521 30.85 -2.44 34.56
C CYS A 521 32.16 -3.22 34.77
N SER A 522 32.70 -3.85 33.72
CA SER A 522 33.96 -4.63 33.79
C SER A 522 35.20 -3.77 34.02
N VAL A 523 35.21 -2.51 33.57
CA VAL A 523 36.25 -1.51 33.90
C VAL A 523 36.08 -0.94 35.32
N SER A 524 34.91 -1.12 35.96
CA SER A 524 34.62 -0.62 37.31
C SER A 524 35.03 -1.59 38.44
N THR A 525 35.66 -2.71 38.11
CA THR A 525 36.00 -3.81 39.04
C THR A 525 37.45 -4.30 38.92
N GLN A 526 38.37 -3.40 38.57
CA GLN A 526 39.84 -3.61 38.66
C GLN A 526 40.45 -2.63 39.67
#